data_AF-A0A925KQF7-F1
#
_entry.id   AF-A0A925KQF7-F1
#
_cell.length_a   1.000
_cell.length_b   1.000
_cell.length_c   1.000
_cell.angle_alpha   90.00
_cell.angle_beta   90.00
_cell.angle_gamma   90.00
#
_symmetry.space_group_name_H-M   'P 1'
#
loop_
_entity.id
_entity.type
_entity.pdbx_description
1 polymer ?
#
loop_
_entity_poly.entity_id
_entity_poly.type
_entity_poly.pdbx_seq_one_letter_code
_entity_poly.pdbx_strand_id
1 'polypeptide(L)'
;MGNAVVAKLQYPRWWRRPLRHRVACLLGLAILSACFISNGRAQPITYPIALQQEWQPEFRAFTLDNYRGLMQPHLTAKEARRLQNVRFEFPVGPHDQHFNFFSSSDDRVAMPVASLLFFKDLAFASAWLSVNGYSTIPVLDYVSILAHGGLVRWPQNKRLPKDALGIPAGAADSPEVMQRYEGILLNIVLFVLAHELGHITHGFEGPNSGDFDRRRQAERDADLFALELFRRMKQPPIPLPLFFGISSRQISVSAFAGSETSWRSWVSQRSHPLDGERIQNAARFLAAHRDDFEQGLRNPATAPAHITNLIAEFMTLASTVDDPSLAVTQADCTLTYQPEDLLPRKGAVLNVLPRPGERFAAGPWSGVYEGTISGARLGQSTAIRLILRRDGERLTGASQYLCFRGAIDGLITDDTAVVRWTLGNIVRTLKMRSATTGASFSATWQSDGGGGGNGTVTGQRVSVPTP
;
A
#
# COMPACT_ATOMS: atom_id res chain seq x y z
N MET A 1 17.69 41.38 -12.53
CA MET A 1 17.94 40.11 -13.24
C MET A 1 18.70 39.18 -12.29
N GLY A 2 17.97 38.43 -11.46
CA GLY A 2 18.57 37.49 -10.51
C GLY A 2 18.55 36.09 -11.12
N ASN A 3 19.73 35.50 -11.33
CA ASN A 3 19.88 34.12 -11.74
C ASN A 3 19.38 33.22 -10.60
N ALA A 4 18.16 32.69 -10.73
CA ALA A 4 17.69 31.59 -9.91
C ALA A 4 18.63 30.40 -10.18
N VAL A 5 19.54 30.16 -9.24
CA VAL A 5 20.29 28.92 -9.16
C VAL A 5 19.25 27.83 -8.90
N VAL A 6 18.72 27.23 -9.97
CA VAL A 6 18.12 25.90 -9.87
C VAL A 6 19.28 25.02 -9.47
N ALA A 7 19.45 24.82 -8.17
CA ALA A 7 20.37 23.83 -7.64
C ALA A 7 19.98 22.54 -8.34
N LYS A 8 20.80 22.08 -9.30
CA LYS A 8 20.79 20.67 -9.67
C LYS A 8 20.98 19.99 -8.33
N LEU A 9 19.93 19.38 -7.79
CA LEU A 9 20.00 18.43 -6.69
C LEU A 9 21.02 17.40 -7.15
N GLN A 10 22.29 17.64 -6.83
CA GLN A 10 23.36 16.70 -7.03
C GLN A 10 23.11 15.67 -5.96
N TYR A 11 22.32 14.65 -6.31
CA TYR A 11 22.08 13.53 -5.44
C TYR A 11 23.44 13.02 -4.94
N PRO A 12 23.63 12.94 -3.62
CA PRO A 12 24.95 12.68 -3.08
C PRO A 12 25.50 11.33 -3.59
N ARG A 13 26.81 11.31 -3.92
CA ARG A 13 27.51 10.28 -4.73
C ARG A 13 27.55 8.85 -4.13
N TRP A 14 26.97 8.60 -2.97
CA TRP A 14 27.24 7.38 -2.17
C TRP A 14 26.62 6.08 -2.72
N TRP A 15 25.63 6.15 -3.60
CA TRP A 15 25.01 4.96 -4.23
C TRP A 15 25.86 4.32 -5.33
N ARG A 16 26.91 4.99 -5.83
CA ARG A 16 27.83 4.44 -6.84
C ARG A 16 28.82 3.40 -6.27
N ARG A 17 28.54 2.80 -5.12
CA ARG A 17 29.27 1.62 -4.67
C ARG A 17 28.70 0.41 -5.42
N PRO A 18 29.48 -0.26 -6.29
CA PRO A 18 28.98 -1.42 -7.03
C PRO A 18 28.55 -2.51 -6.05
N LEU A 19 27.35 -3.06 -6.27
CA LEU A 19 26.72 -4.15 -5.51
C LEU A 19 27.52 -5.48 -5.50
N ARG A 20 28.72 -5.50 -6.09
CA ARG A 20 29.44 -6.72 -6.50
C ARG A 20 30.30 -7.37 -5.44
N HIS A 21 30.45 -6.81 -4.24
CA HIS A 21 31.30 -7.40 -3.20
C HIS A 21 30.55 -7.46 -1.86
N ARG A 22 29.85 -8.58 -1.60
CA ARG A 22 29.52 -9.10 -0.24
C ARG A 22 28.65 -10.36 -0.36
N VAL A 23 29.25 -11.46 -0.82
CA VAL A 23 28.78 -12.82 -0.50
C VAL A 23 29.97 -13.55 0.10
N ALA A 24 30.03 -13.60 1.42
CA ALA A 24 30.83 -14.58 2.16
C ALA A 24 30.36 -14.61 3.63
N CYS A 25 30.13 -15.83 4.13
CA CYS A 25 30.03 -16.22 5.55
C CYS A 25 28.69 -15.90 6.28
N LEU A 26 27.99 -16.83 6.95
CA LEU A 26 28.34 -18.16 7.46
C LEU A 26 27.08 -19.02 7.69
N LEU A 27 27.21 -20.31 7.39
CA LEU A 27 26.42 -21.42 7.94
C LEU A 27 26.75 -21.62 9.42
N GLY A 28 25.72 -21.85 10.24
CA GLY A 28 25.86 -22.29 11.62
C GLY A 28 24.50 -22.70 12.19
N LEU A 29 24.25 -24.01 12.23
CA LEU A 29 23.09 -24.64 12.88
C LEU A 29 23.12 -24.42 14.39
N ALA A 30 21.96 -24.13 14.99
CA ALA A 30 21.56 -24.71 16.27
C ALA A 30 20.03 -24.72 16.41
N ILE A 31 19.50 -25.93 16.57
CA ILE A 31 18.12 -26.24 16.96
C ILE A 31 18.03 -26.14 18.48
N LEU A 32 16.98 -25.50 19.02
CA LEU A 32 16.29 -25.97 20.22
C LEU A 32 14.93 -25.28 20.36
N SER A 33 13.91 -26.14 20.47
CA SER A 33 12.49 -25.83 20.61
C SER A 33 12.15 -25.20 21.96
N ALA A 34 11.26 -24.22 21.94
CA ALA A 34 10.36 -23.93 23.06
C ALA A 34 8.97 -23.56 22.50
N CYS A 35 7.99 -24.44 22.73
CA CYS A 35 6.59 -24.18 22.46
C CYS A 35 6.07 -23.13 23.44
N PHE A 36 5.97 -21.89 22.99
CA PHE A 36 5.08 -20.91 23.58
C PHE A 36 3.85 -20.79 22.68
N ILE A 37 2.71 -21.29 23.16
CA ILE A 37 1.41 -20.89 22.64
C ILE A 37 1.16 -19.49 23.20
N SER A 38 1.78 -18.48 22.58
CA SER A 38 1.29 -17.12 22.65
C SER A 38 0.07 -17.04 21.75
N ASN A 39 -0.95 -16.28 22.14
CA ASN A 39 -2.04 -15.88 21.24
C ASN A 39 -1.40 -15.10 20.09
N GLY A 40 -1.04 -15.83 19.04
CA GLY A 40 -0.06 -15.42 18.04
C GLY A 40 -0.59 -14.26 17.21
N ARG A 41 -0.30 -13.03 17.63
CA ARG A 41 -0.17 -11.93 16.70
C ARG A 41 0.87 -12.37 15.68
N ALA A 42 0.42 -12.53 14.44
CA ALA A 42 1.22 -12.74 13.24
C ALA A 42 2.63 -12.13 13.41
N GLN A 43 3.70 -12.94 13.31
CA GLN A 43 5.06 -12.44 13.36
C GLN A 43 5.22 -11.33 12.31
N PRO A 44 5.47 -10.07 12.72
CA PRO A 44 5.59 -8.96 11.78
C PRO A 44 6.73 -9.25 10.79
N ILE A 45 6.72 -8.59 9.64
CA ILE A 45 7.90 -8.62 8.76
C ILE A 45 9.06 -7.99 9.54
N THR A 46 9.97 -8.83 10.05
CA THR A 46 11.16 -8.33 10.74
C THR A 46 12.33 -8.36 9.79
N TYR A 47 12.79 -7.18 9.39
CA TYR A 47 14.12 -7.05 8.80
C TYR A 47 15.16 -7.57 9.81
N PRO A 48 16.10 -8.46 9.40
CA PRO A 48 17.13 -8.96 10.29
C PRO A 48 17.87 -7.81 10.99
N ILE A 49 18.14 -7.94 12.29
CA ILE A 49 18.84 -6.91 13.07
C ILE A 49 20.19 -6.54 12.43
N ALA A 50 20.92 -7.52 11.90
CA ALA A 50 22.19 -7.28 11.20
C ALA A 50 22.01 -6.35 9.98
N LEU A 51 20.94 -6.53 9.20
CA LEU A 51 20.62 -5.64 8.08
C LEU A 51 20.24 -4.24 8.57
N GLN A 52 19.49 -4.13 9.68
CA GLN A 52 19.19 -2.84 10.27
C GLN A 52 20.47 -2.13 10.75
N GLN A 53 21.38 -2.83 11.41
CA GLN A 53 22.67 -2.29 11.86
C GLN A 53 23.53 -1.84 10.66
N GLU A 54 23.53 -2.60 9.57
CA GLU A 54 24.22 -2.24 8.33
C GLU A 54 23.71 -0.92 7.75
N TRP A 55 22.39 -0.73 7.70
CA TRP A 55 21.77 0.46 7.10
C TRP A 55 21.64 1.67 8.04
N GLN A 56 21.77 1.48 9.36
CA GLN A 56 21.61 2.55 10.34
C GLN A 56 22.51 3.78 10.07
N PRO A 57 23.82 3.66 9.79
CA PRO A 57 24.67 4.82 9.54
C PRO A 57 24.27 5.57 8.27
N GLU A 58 23.83 4.84 7.24
CA GLU A 58 23.42 5.41 5.95
C GLU A 58 22.13 6.22 6.08
N PHE A 59 21.12 5.67 6.77
CA PHE A 59 19.90 6.41 7.07
C PHE A 59 20.15 7.63 7.96
N ARG A 60 21.01 7.50 8.97
CA ARG A 60 21.42 8.63 9.81
C ARG A 60 22.03 9.74 8.97
N ALA A 61 23.01 9.41 8.13
CA ALA A 61 23.66 10.39 7.26
C ALA A 61 22.66 11.03 6.29
N PHE A 62 21.87 10.21 5.59
CA PHE A 62 20.85 10.67 4.65
C PHE A 62 19.86 11.65 5.29
N THR A 63 19.28 11.31 6.44
CA THR A 63 18.31 12.18 7.11
C THR A 63 18.97 13.47 7.60
N LEU A 64 20.15 13.40 8.23
CA LEU A 64 20.82 14.58 8.78
C LEU A 64 21.34 15.53 7.69
N ASP A 65 21.84 14.99 6.59
CA ASP A 65 22.32 15.79 5.46
C ASP A 65 21.16 16.51 4.79
N ASN A 66 20.01 15.85 4.61
CA ASN A 66 18.81 16.48 4.08
C ASN A 66 18.21 17.52 5.05
N TYR A 67 18.21 17.25 6.36
CA TYR A 67 17.79 18.23 7.36
C TYR A 67 18.64 19.51 7.25
N ARG A 68 19.96 19.38 7.31
CA ARG A 68 20.89 20.52 7.31
C ARG A 68 20.96 21.24 5.96
N GLY A 69 20.97 20.47 4.88
CA GLY A 69 21.19 20.99 3.53
C GLY A 69 19.93 21.50 2.85
N LEU A 70 18.76 20.91 3.14
CA LEU A 70 17.52 21.24 2.45
C LEU A 70 16.49 21.92 3.37
N MET A 71 16.33 21.49 4.62
CA MET A 71 15.25 22.01 5.47
C MET A 71 15.69 23.22 6.30
N GLN A 72 16.81 23.10 7.01
CA GLN A 72 17.31 24.10 7.94
C GLN A 72 17.47 25.50 7.32
N PRO A 73 17.93 25.67 6.06
CA PRO A 73 18.03 26.99 5.43
C PRO A 73 16.69 27.69 5.22
N HIS A 74 15.58 26.95 5.27
CA HIS A 74 14.22 27.45 5.01
C HIS A 74 13.37 27.58 6.29
N LEU A 75 13.94 27.31 7.46
CA LEU A 75 13.31 27.57 8.75
C LEU A 75 13.25 29.08 9.02
N THR A 76 12.17 29.56 9.61
CA THR A 76 12.15 30.91 10.18
C THR A 76 13.09 31.00 11.38
N ALA A 77 13.49 32.22 11.76
CA ALA A 77 14.32 32.41 12.95
C ALA A 77 13.67 31.85 14.24
N LYS A 78 12.33 31.86 14.34
CA LYS A 78 11.61 31.28 15.49
C LYS A 78 11.69 29.76 15.48
N GLU A 79 11.42 29.14 14.32
CA GLU A 79 11.47 27.68 14.15
C GLU A 79 12.90 27.16 14.36
N ALA A 80 13.91 27.81 13.76
CA ALA A 80 15.32 27.46 13.93
C ALA A 80 15.76 27.50 15.40
N ARG A 81 15.35 28.53 16.16
CA ARG A 81 15.60 28.59 17.60
C ARG A 81 14.90 27.48 18.37
N ARG A 82 13.65 27.16 18.02
CA ARG A 82 12.90 26.08 18.69
C ARG A 82 13.52 24.70 18.43
N LEU A 83 14.07 24.50 17.24
CA LEU A 83 14.65 23.22 16.80
C LEU A 83 16.17 23.12 17.02
N GLN A 84 16.82 24.11 17.64
CA GLN A 84 18.28 24.14 17.78
C GLN A 84 18.86 22.96 18.57
N ASN A 85 18.06 22.38 19.48
CA ASN A 85 18.47 21.29 20.37
C ASN A 85 17.84 19.94 19.99
N VAL A 86 17.21 19.84 18.82
CA VAL A 86 16.55 18.60 18.39
C VAL A 86 17.56 17.45 18.29
N ARG A 87 17.19 16.28 18.82
CA ARG A 87 18.02 15.06 18.76
C ARG A 87 17.41 14.06 17.79
N PHE A 88 18.21 13.57 16.86
CA PHE A 88 17.79 12.54 15.90
C PHE A 88 18.30 11.15 16.31
N GLU A 89 17.38 10.21 16.46
CA GLU A 89 17.66 8.82 16.80
C GLU A 89 17.20 7.87 15.68
N PHE A 90 17.97 6.82 15.47
CA PHE A 90 17.73 5.81 14.44
C PHE A 90 17.75 4.43 15.10
N PRO A 91 16.76 4.11 15.96
CA PRO A 91 16.81 2.88 16.74
C PRO A 91 16.81 1.64 15.83
N VAL A 92 17.52 0.62 16.29
CA VAL A 92 17.55 -0.71 15.71
C VAL A 92 16.90 -1.66 16.69
N GLY A 93 16.05 -2.56 16.20
CA GLY A 93 15.44 -3.56 17.07
C GLY A 93 14.22 -4.23 16.45
N PRO A 94 13.58 -5.13 17.21
CA PRO A 94 12.25 -5.61 16.86
C PRO A 94 11.28 -4.44 17.01
N HIS A 95 10.77 -3.93 15.89
CA HIS A 95 9.67 -2.97 15.89
C HIS A 95 8.40 -3.72 15.55
N ASP A 96 7.39 -3.53 16.39
CA ASP A 96 6.04 -4.06 16.25
C ASP A 96 5.24 -3.35 15.16
N GLN A 97 5.68 -2.15 14.77
CA GLN A 97 5.03 -1.31 13.76
C GLN A 97 6.00 -0.93 12.64
N HIS A 98 5.57 -1.10 11.39
CA HIS A 98 6.38 -0.80 10.21
C HIS A 98 6.54 0.71 9.96
N PHE A 99 5.74 1.58 10.60
CA PHE A 99 5.70 3.04 10.39
C PHE A 99 5.70 3.76 11.73
N ASN A 100 6.78 3.57 12.50
CA ASN A 100 6.86 4.08 13.86
C ASN A 100 7.80 5.29 13.94
N PHE A 101 7.53 6.31 13.14
CA PHE A 101 8.18 7.61 13.28
C PHE A 101 7.47 8.35 14.40
N PHE A 102 8.24 9.04 15.23
CA PHE A 102 7.66 9.83 16.31
C PHE A 102 8.62 10.90 16.81
N SER A 103 8.04 11.88 17.47
CA SER A 103 8.72 12.87 18.28
C SER A 103 8.30 12.71 19.75
N SER A 104 9.21 13.06 20.66
CA SER A 104 8.93 13.05 22.10
C SER A 104 9.11 14.43 22.73
N SER A 105 8.53 14.61 23.91
CA SER A 105 8.53 15.88 24.66
C SER A 105 9.92 16.39 25.05
N ASP A 106 10.96 15.54 24.98
CA ASP A 106 12.37 15.89 25.18
C ASP A 106 13.08 16.31 23.88
N ASP A 107 12.32 16.85 22.92
CA ASP A 107 12.74 17.34 21.60
C ASP A 107 13.56 16.31 20.82
N ARG A 108 13.18 15.04 20.89
CA ARG A 108 13.78 13.96 20.11
C ARG A 108 12.87 13.59 18.95
N VAL A 109 13.46 13.32 17.80
CA VAL A 109 12.84 12.69 16.63
C VAL A 109 13.45 11.30 16.43
N ALA A 110 12.62 10.27 16.47
CA ALA A 110 13.02 8.88 16.24
C ALA A 110 12.56 8.43 14.85
N MET A 111 13.51 7.89 14.08
CA MET A 111 13.26 7.27 12.77
C MET A 111 13.80 5.84 12.76
N PRO A 112 13.02 4.86 13.25
CA PRO A 112 13.45 3.46 13.31
C PRO A 112 13.96 2.93 11.98
N VAL A 113 15.09 2.21 12.03
CA VAL A 113 15.74 1.70 10.81
C VAL A 113 14.86 0.69 10.08
N ALA A 114 14.12 -0.15 10.80
CA ALA A 114 13.16 -1.07 10.20
C ALA A 114 12.07 -0.34 9.40
N SER A 115 11.57 0.80 9.89
CA SER A 115 10.57 1.61 9.17
C SER A 115 11.15 2.28 7.93
N LEU A 116 12.39 2.77 8.00
CA LEU A 116 13.10 3.33 6.85
C LEU A 116 13.42 2.27 5.79
N LEU A 117 13.83 1.06 6.18
CA LEU A 117 14.01 -0.08 5.27
C LEU A 117 12.69 -0.46 4.58
N PHE A 118 11.61 -0.53 5.34
CA PHE A 118 10.29 -0.83 4.81
C PHE A 118 9.87 0.19 3.75
N PHE A 119 9.99 1.47 4.07
CA PHE A 119 9.70 2.55 3.11
C PHE A 119 10.61 2.53 1.90
N LYS A 120 11.91 2.29 2.11
CA LYS A 120 12.88 2.15 1.03
C LYS A 120 12.44 1.07 0.03
N ASP A 121 12.04 -0.10 0.50
CA ASP A 121 11.60 -1.19 -0.36
C ASP A 121 10.28 -0.87 -1.08
N LEU A 122 9.30 -0.24 -0.42
CA LEU A 122 8.05 0.19 -1.06
C LEU A 122 8.27 1.29 -2.10
N ALA A 123 9.10 2.29 -1.80
CA ALA A 123 9.47 3.36 -2.72
C ALA A 123 10.16 2.79 -3.97
N PHE A 124 11.05 1.81 -3.78
CA PHE A 124 11.75 1.15 -4.88
C PHE A 124 10.81 0.34 -5.75
N ALA A 125 9.92 -0.45 -5.13
CA ALA A 125 8.90 -1.20 -5.85
C ALA A 125 7.95 -0.28 -6.64
N SER A 126 7.46 0.79 -6.02
CA SER A 126 6.61 1.78 -6.67
C SER A 126 7.30 2.47 -7.85
N ALA A 127 8.58 2.80 -7.71
CA ALA A 127 9.37 3.39 -8.78
C ALA A 127 9.51 2.44 -9.97
N TRP A 128 9.89 1.18 -9.71
CA TRP A 128 10.05 0.17 -10.75
C TRP A 128 8.73 -0.11 -11.47
N LEU A 129 7.63 -0.28 -10.73
CA LEU A 129 6.30 -0.50 -11.31
C LEU A 129 5.90 0.67 -12.23
N SER A 130 6.02 1.90 -11.74
CA SER A 130 5.63 3.10 -12.48
C SER A 130 6.46 3.29 -13.76
N VAL A 131 7.79 3.13 -13.70
CA VAL A 131 8.67 3.28 -14.87
C VAL A 131 8.37 2.24 -15.95
N ASN A 132 7.97 1.02 -15.55
CA ASN A 132 7.65 -0.06 -16.48
C ASN A 132 6.16 -0.09 -16.90
N GLY A 133 5.40 0.96 -16.60
CA GLY A 133 3.98 1.08 -17.02
C GLY A 133 3.02 0.13 -16.31
N TYR A 134 3.41 -0.37 -15.13
CA TYR A 134 2.53 -1.13 -14.25
C TYR A 134 1.80 -0.20 -13.27
N SER A 135 0.67 -0.68 -12.76
CA SER A 135 -0.04 -0.08 -11.64
C SER A 135 0.80 -0.15 -10.36
N THR A 136 0.72 0.89 -9.54
CA THR A 136 1.31 0.93 -8.19
C THR A 136 0.37 0.39 -7.12
N ILE A 137 -0.88 0.04 -7.46
CA ILE A 137 -1.88 -0.53 -6.53
C ILE A 137 -1.36 -1.79 -5.79
N PRO A 138 -0.58 -2.71 -6.40
CA PRO A 138 0.01 -3.82 -5.66
C PRO A 138 0.81 -3.41 -4.40
N VAL A 139 1.42 -2.22 -4.40
CA VAL A 139 2.12 -1.68 -3.21
C VAL A 139 1.15 -1.43 -2.06
N LEU A 140 -0.03 -0.87 -2.35
CA LEU A 140 -1.08 -0.61 -1.36
C LEU A 140 -1.75 -1.91 -0.89
N ASP A 141 -1.99 -2.82 -1.82
CA ASP A 141 -2.50 -4.17 -1.56
C ASP A 141 -1.59 -4.92 -0.57
N TYR A 142 -0.27 -4.88 -0.81
CA TYR A 142 0.73 -5.49 0.07
C TYR A 142 0.66 -4.96 1.51
N VAL A 143 0.58 -3.63 1.66
CA VAL A 143 0.46 -3.00 2.99
C VAL A 143 -0.84 -3.41 3.67
N SER A 144 -1.93 -3.54 2.90
CA SER A 144 -3.22 -4.00 3.42
C SER A 144 -3.13 -5.46 3.90
N ILE A 145 -2.53 -6.37 3.12
CA ILE A 145 -2.31 -7.77 3.53
C ILE A 145 -1.48 -7.83 4.82
N LEU A 146 -0.44 -7.01 4.91
CA LEU A 146 0.40 -6.92 6.10
C LEU A 146 -0.39 -6.47 7.33
N ALA A 147 -1.17 -5.40 7.21
CA ALA A 147 -1.99 -4.86 8.29
C ALA A 147 -3.03 -5.86 8.83
N HIS A 148 -3.53 -6.76 7.97
CA HIS A 148 -4.50 -7.79 8.33
C HIS A 148 -3.86 -9.17 8.61
N GLY A 149 -2.54 -9.25 8.74
CA GLY A 149 -1.82 -10.48 9.12
C GLY A 149 -1.83 -11.58 8.05
N GLY A 150 -2.16 -11.25 6.80
CA GLY A 150 -2.27 -12.23 5.72
C GLY A 150 -0.92 -12.87 5.33
N LEU A 151 0.19 -12.15 5.54
CA LEU A 151 1.53 -12.64 5.17
C LEU A 151 2.01 -13.85 5.96
N VAL A 152 1.42 -14.16 7.13
CA VAL A 152 1.79 -15.36 7.91
C VAL A 152 1.59 -16.64 7.11
N ARG A 153 0.61 -16.64 6.21
CA ARG A 153 0.29 -17.79 5.36
C ARG A 153 1.26 -17.92 4.18
N TRP A 154 2.10 -16.91 3.94
CA TRP A 154 3.00 -16.87 2.80
C TRP A 154 4.35 -17.47 3.14
N PRO A 155 5.05 -18.06 2.14
CA PRO A 155 6.43 -18.48 2.28
C PRO A 155 7.31 -17.34 2.82
N GLN A 156 8.23 -17.64 3.74
CA GLN A 156 9.05 -16.61 4.40
C GLN A 156 9.84 -15.74 3.41
N ASN A 157 10.35 -16.35 2.33
CA ASN A 157 11.06 -15.68 1.23
C ASN A 157 10.16 -14.83 0.31
N LYS A 158 8.86 -14.73 0.61
CA LYS A 158 7.88 -13.91 -0.11
C LYS A 158 7.25 -12.83 0.77
N ARG A 159 7.76 -12.63 1.98
CA ARG A 159 7.18 -11.67 2.95
C ARG A 159 7.80 -10.29 2.90
N LEU A 160 8.97 -10.10 2.28
CA LEU A 160 9.55 -8.77 2.09
C LEU A 160 8.94 -8.08 0.88
N PRO A 161 8.84 -6.72 0.86
CA PRO A 161 8.04 -6.03 -0.16
C PRO A 161 8.51 -6.33 -1.59
N LYS A 162 9.82 -6.30 -1.84
CA LYS A 162 10.37 -6.56 -3.19
C LYS A 162 10.06 -7.97 -3.70
N ASP A 163 10.17 -8.97 -2.83
CA ASP A 163 9.94 -10.37 -3.19
C ASP A 163 8.45 -10.68 -3.37
N ALA A 164 7.61 -10.07 -2.53
CA ALA A 164 6.15 -10.13 -2.60
C ALA A 164 5.63 -9.50 -3.90
N LEU A 165 6.18 -8.33 -4.27
CA LEU A 165 5.75 -7.54 -5.43
C LEU A 165 6.42 -7.99 -6.74
N GLY A 166 7.21 -9.05 -6.71
CA GLY A 166 7.86 -9.61 -7.91
C GLY A 166 8.85 -8.64 -8.57
N ILE A 167 9.52 -7.78 -7.79
CA ILE A 167 10.49 -6.83 -8.33
C ILE A 167 11.76 -7.58 -8.77
N PRO A 168 12.20 -7.47 -10.03
CA PRO A 168 13.39 -8.17 -10.53
C PRO A 168 14.67 -7.75 -9.79
N ALA A 169 15.61 -8.68 -9.60
CA ALA A 169 16.89 -8.40 -8.94
C ALA A 169 17.72 -7.31 -9.65
N GLY A 170 17.65 -7.24 -10.98
CA GLY A 170 18.31 -6.21 -11.81
C GLY A 170 17.53 -4.90 -11.94
N ALA A 171 16.44 -4.69 -11.18
CA ALA A 171 15.63 -3.48 -11.27
C ALA A 171 16.44 -2.19 -11.02
N ALA A 172 17.48 -2.26 -10.20
CA ALA A 172 18.35 -1.13 -9.86
C ALA A 172 19.33 -0.75 -10.98
N ASP A 173 19.48 -1.60 -12.01
CA ASP A 173 20.36 -1.32 -13.16
C ASP A 173 19.78 -0.23 -14.08
N SER A 174 18.48 0.07 -13.95
CA SER A 174 17.82 1.16 -14.70
C SER A 174 18.04 2.51 -14.01
N PRO A 175 18.73 3.47 -14.67
CA PRO A 175 18.93 4.81 -14.12
C PRO A 175 17.61 5.56 -13.89
N GLU A 176 16.60 5.33 -14.73
CA GLU A 176 15.29 5.95 -14.61
C GLU A 176 14.53 5.45 -13.36
N VAL A 177 14.60 4.14 -13.09
CA VAL A 177 14.04 3.55 -11.86
C VAL A 177 14.72 4.15 -10.64
N MET A 178 16.05 4.24 -10.63
CA MET A 178 16.80 4.80 -9.51
C MET A 178 16.48 6.28 -9.28
N GLN A 179 16.42 7.10 -10.34
CA GLN A 179 16.03 8.50 -10.23
C GLN A 179 14.62 8.65 -9.65
N ARG A 180 13.66 7.83 -10.09
CA ARG A 180 12.29 7.83 -9.57
C ARG A 180 12.24 7.41 -8.11
N TYR A 181 12.93 6.34 -7.76
CA TYR A 181 13.04 5.82 -6.40
C TYR A 181 13.64 6.86 -5.44
N GLU A 182 14.75 7.50 -5.82
CA GLU A 182 15.39 8.55 -5.02
C GLU A 182 14.45 9.73 -4.78
N GLY A 183 13.73 10.16 -5.83
CA GLY A 183 12.71 11.20 -5.71
C GLY A 183 11.59 10.82 -4.74
N ILE A 184 11.06 9.59 -4.83
CA ILE A 184 10.01 9.10 -3.93
C ILE A 184 10.53 9.04 -2.48
N LEU A 185 11.66 8.37 -2.26
CA LEU A 185 12.21 8.17 -0.92
C LEU A 185 12.57 9.51 -0.25
N LEU A 186 13.23 10.41 -0.97
CA LEU A 186 13.64 11.72 -0.46
C LEU A 186 12.43 12.54 -0.01
N ASN A 187 11.42 12.70 -0.87
CA ASN A 187 10.27 13.54 -0.53
C ASN A 187 9.46 12.95 0.62
N ILE A 188 9.30 11.62 0.70
CA ILE A 188 8.60 10.99 1.83
C ILE A 188 9.39 11.17 3.13
N VAL A 189 10.71 10.92 3.13
CA VAL A 189 11.54 11.09 4.34
C VAL A 189 11.58 12.55 4.77
N LEU A 190 11.68 13.50 3.84
CA LEU A 190 11.61 14.93 4.15
C LEU A 190 10.28 15.31 4.79
N PHE A 191 9.16 14.80 4.26
CA PHE A 191 7.84 15.08 4.82
C PHE A 191 7.70 14.51 6.23
N VAL A 192 8.03 13.23 6.43
CA VAL A 192 7.98 12.58 7.75
C VAL A 192 8.86 13.32 8.75
N LEU A 193 10.09 13.67 8.36
CA LEU A 193 10.99 14.43 9.21
C LEU A 193 10.42 15.80 9.57
N ALA A 194 9.90 16.52 8.58
CA ALA A 194 9.29 17.84 8.78
C ALA A 194 8.06 17.76 9.69
N HIS A 195 7.23 16.73 9.53
CA HIS A 195 6.08 16.45 10.36
C HIS A 195 6.47 16.29 11.84
N GLU A 196 7.48 15.45 12.13
CA GLU A 196 7.95 15.28 13.51
C GLU A 196 8.58 16.56 14.10
N LEU A 197 9.27 17.35 13.28
CA LEU A 197 9.75 18.67 13.71
C LEU A 197 8.60 19.66 13.93
N GLY A 198 7.49 19.51 13.22
CA GLY A 198 6.25 20.26 13.41
C GLY A 198 5.66 20.01 14.79
N HIS A 199 5.56 18.74 15.21
CA HIS A 199 5.14 18.40 16.58
C HIS A 199 5.99 19.09 17.65
N ILE A 200 7.32 19.08 17.51
CA ILE A 200 8.24 19.77 18.43
C ILE A 200 8.01 21.29 18.40
N THR A 201 7.86 21.85 17.20
CA THR A 201 7.67 23.30 16.99
C THR A 201 6.39 23.80 17.65
N HIS A 202 5.32 23.01 17.58
CA HIS A 202 4.01 23.31 18.15
C HIS A 202 3.85 22.86 19.62
N GLY A 203 4.88 22.26 20.22
CA GLY A 203 4.86 21.85 21.63
C GLY A 203 3.93 20.67 21.92
N PHE A 204 3.77 19.77 20.95
CA PHE A 204 3.01 18.54 21.16
C PHE A 204 3.81 17.56 22.02
N GLU A 205 3.20 17.07 23.11
CA GLU A 205 3.87 16.23 24.12
C GLU A 205 3.84 14.74 23.76
N GLY A 206 3.33 14.39 22.57
CA GLY A 206 3.30 13.03 22.05
C GLY A 206 1.91 12.37 22.10
N PRO A 207 1.82 11.11 21.67
CA PRO A 207 0.56 10.47 21.28
C PRO A 207 -0.41 10.18 22.43
N ASN A 208 0.07 10.23 23.67
CA ASN A 208 -0.72 10.07 24.89
C ASN A 208 -1.17 11.41 25.50
N SER A 209 -0.86 12.54 24.85
CA SER A 209 -1.20 13.87 25.36
C SER A 209 -2.56 14.35 24.81
N GLY A 210 -3.42 14.83 25.71
CA GLY A 210 -4.70 15.44 25.36
C GLY A 210 -5.81 14.48 24.96
N ASP A 211 -6.98 15.05 24.66
CA ASP A 211 -8.09 14.31 24.07
C ASP A 211 -7.84 14.05 22.57
N PHE A 212 -8.76 13.32 21.95
CA PHE A 212 -8.66 12.96 20.54
C PHE A 212 -8.64 14.18 19.60
N ASP A 213 -9.40 15.22 19.90
CA ASP A 213 -9.51 16.41 19.04
C ASP A 213 -8.24 17.25 19.08
N ARG A 214 -7.61 17.37 20.26
CA ARG A 214 -6.28 17.99 20.40
C ARG A 214 -5.22 17.24 19.61
N ARG A 215 -5.24 15.91 19.60
CA ARG A 215 -4.29 15.11 18.81
C ARG A 215 -4.52 15.29 17.32
N ARG A 216 -5.77 15.28 16.84
CA ARG A 216 -6.08 15.61 15.44
C ARG A 216 -5.61 17.01 15.05
N GLN A 217 -5.80 18.01 15.92
CA GLN A 217 -5.27 19.34 15.68
C GLN A 217 -3.73 19.34 15.59
N ALA A 218 -3.04 18.67 16.51
CA ALA A 218 -1.58 18.58 16.49
C ALA A 218 -1.04 17.91 15.23
N GLU A 219 -1.72 16.87 14.74
CA GLU A 219 -1.40 16.24 13.45
C GLU A 219 -1.61 17.20 12.27
N ARG A 220 -2.71 17.96 12.25
CA ARG A 220 -2.95 18.98 11.21
C ARG A 220 -1.87 20.06 11.23
N ASP A 221 -1.48 20.55 12.41
CA ASP A 221 -0.46 21.58 12.56
C ASP A 221 0.91 21.07 12.09
N ALA A 222 1.25 19.81 12.40
CA ALA A 222 2.47 19.15 11.95
C ALA A 222 2.49 18.95 10.42
N ASP A 223 1.39 18.48 9.82
CA ASP A 223 1.25 18.35 8.36
C ASP A 223 1.44 19.72 7.66
N LEU A 224 0.81 20.78 8.19
CA LEU A 224 0.92 22.13 7.64
C LEU A 224 2.32 22.71 7.79
N PHE A 225 2.99 22.48 8.92
CA PHE A 225 4.40 22.85 9.10
C PHE A 225 5.28 22.17 8.04
N ALA A 226 5.05 20.87 7.79
CA ALA A 226 5.79 20.13 6.77
C ALA A 226 5.55 20.69 5.36
N LEU A 227 4.29 20.92 4.99
CA LEU A 227 3.94 21.47 3.67
C LEU A 227 4.45 22.90 3.48
N GLU A 228 4.47 23.71 4.54
CA GLU A 228 5.05 25.05 4.52
C GLU A 228 6.57 25.01 4.26
N LEU A 229 7.29 24.05 4.84
CA LEU A 229 8.70 23.85 4.49
C LEU A 229 8.87 23.45 3.03
N PHE A 230 8.05 22.52 2.51
CA PHE A 230 8.06 22.16 1.08
C PHE A 230 7.80 23.39 0.19
N ARG A 231 6.85 24.24 0.57
CA ARG A 231 6.55 25.50 -0.13
C ARG A 231 7.76 26.44 -0.14
N ARG A 232 8.42 26.65 1.00
CA ARG A 232 9.60 27.52 1.11
C ARG A 232 10.81 26.97 0.37
N MET A 233 10.95 25.64 0.27
CA MET A 233 11.95 24.96 -0.55
C MET A 233 11.61 25.00 -2.05
N LYS A 234 10.40 25.45 -2.44
CA LYS A 234 9.86 25.31 -3.80
C LYS A 234 9.92 23.86 -4.28
N GLN A 235 9.60 22.92 -3.39
CA GLN A 235 9.64 21.49 -3.68
C GLN A 235 8.20 20.96 -3.68
N PRO A 236 7.64 20.54 -4.84
CA PRO A 236 6.31 19.96 -4.88
C PRO A 236 6.31 18.57 -4.24
N PRO A 237 5.40 18.28 -3.28
CA PRO A 237 5.36 17.01 -2.56
C PRO A 237 4.68 15.88 -3.36
N ILE A 238 5.13 15.65 -4.59
CA ILE A 238 4.50 14.72 -5.56
C ILE A 238 4.27 13.31 -4.98
N PRO A 239 5.19 12.69 -4.21
CA PRO A 239 5.00 11.32 -3.73
C PRO A 239 4.09 11.19 -2.50
N LEU A 240 3.53 12.28 -1.97
CA LEU A 240 2.73 12.22 -0.74
C LEU A 240 1.39 11.49 -0.87
N PRO A 241 0.65 11.51 -2.00
CA PRO A 241 -0.52 10.64 -2.16
C PRO A 241 -0.17 9.16 -1.99
N LEU A 242 1.01 8.72 -2.43
CA LEU A 242 1.49 7.36 -2.17
C LEU A 242 1.73 7.14 -0.67
N PHE A 243 2.38 8.07 0.02
CA PHE A 243 2.61 7.97 1.47
C PHE A 243 1.29 7.89 2.25
N PHE A 244 0.35 8.81 2.01
CA PHE A 244 -0.95 8.79 2.67
C PHE A 244 -1.77 7.56 2.29
N GLY A 245 -1.67 7.10 1.05
CA GLY A 245 -2.30 5.86 0.60
C GLY A 245 -1.75 4.64 1.33
N ILE A 246 -0.43 4.57 1.53
CA ILE A 246 0.19 3.51 2.33
C ILE A 246 -0.27 3.60 3.80
N SER A 247 -0.24 4.79 4.38
CA SER A 247 -0.65 5.03 5.78
C SER A 247 -2.11 4.67 6.02
N SER A 248 -3.01 4.93 5.06
CA SER A 248 -4.42 4.57 5.17
C SER A 248 -4.66 3.06 5.11
N ARG A 249 -3.79 2.30 4.42
CA ARG A 249 -3.87 0.82 4.41
C ARG A 249 -3.42 0.15 5.69
N GLN A 250 -2.92 0.92 6.65
CA GLN A 250 -2.62 0.41 7.99
C GLN A 250 -3.82 0.44 8.94
N ILE A 251 -4.98 0.91 8.46
CA ILE A 251 -6.19 0.97 9.25
C ILE A 251 -6.75 -0.46 9.44
N SER A 252 -6.98 -0.88 10.68
CA SER A 252 -7.57 -2.19 10.97
C SER A 252 -9.08 -2.16 10.76
N VAL A 253 -9.68 -3.22 10.21
CA VAL A 253 -11.13 -3.39 10.09
C VAL A 253 -11.84 -3.29 11.42
N SER A 254 -11.19 -3.69 12.51
CA SER A 254 -11.77 -3.59 13.85
C SER A 254 -12.14 -2.14 14.21
N ALA A 255 -11.49 -1.14 13.59
CA ALA A 255 -11.89 0.26 13.69
C ALA A 255 -13.30 0.50 13.14
N PHE A 256 -13.71 -0.26 12.12
CA PHE A 256 -14.98 -0.13 11.43
C PHE A 256 -15.99 -1.21 11.84
N ALA A 257 -15.85 -1.80 13.04
CA ALA A 257 -16.78 -2.80 13.59
C ALA A 257 -18.21 -2.28 13.87
N GLY A 258 -18.65 -1.24 13.15
CA GLY A 258 -20.04 -0.84 13.01
C GLY A 258 -20.47 0.37 13.84
N SER A 259 -19.57 1.03 14.57
CA SER A 259 -19.91 2.24 15.33
C SER A 259 -18.77 3.27 15.38
N GLU A 260 -19.16 4.55 15.40
CA GLU A 260 -18.27 5.69 15.64
C GLU A 260 -17.40 5.50 16.90
N THR A 261 -17.94 4.86 17.94
CA THR A 261 -17.21 4.55 19.18
C THR A 261 -16.06 3.57 18.94
N SER A 262 -16.27 2.53 18.13
CA SER A 262 -15.23 1.55 17.81
C SER A 262 -14.12 2.18 16.96
N TRP A 263 -14.51 3.05 16.03
CA TRP A 263 -13.57 3.83 15.23
C TRP A 263 -12.74 4.76 16.11
N ARG A 264 -13.38 5.58 16.95
CA ARG A 264 -12.68 6.46 17.89
C ARG A 264 -11.76 5.70 18.83
N SER A 265 -12.20 4.58 19.38
CA SER A 265 -11.38 3.73 20.24
C SER A 265 -10.12 3.24 19.52
N TRP A 266 -10.27 2.77 18.28
CA TRP A 266 -9.13 2.33 17.47
C TRP A 266 -8.19 3.49 17.12
N VAL A 267 -8.72 4.60 16.60
CA VAL A 267 -7.92 5.77 16.21
C VAL A 267 -7.17 6.34 17.42
N SER A 268 -7.80 6.33 18.60
CA SER A 268 -7.21 6.86 19.84
C SER A 268 -5.95 6.11 20.30
N GLN A 269 -5.71 4.89 19.80
CA GLN A 269 -4.54 4.07 20.14
C GLN A 269 -3.36 4.31 19.18
N ARG A 270 -3.53 5.13 18.13
CA ARG A 270 -2.47 5.42 17.16
C ARG A 270 -1.69 6.67 17.52
N SER A 271 -0.40 6.66 17.17
CA SER A 271 0.45 7.83 17.32
C SER A 271 0.10 8.95 16.34
N HIS A 272 -0.16 8.58 15.08
CA HIS A 272 -0.52 9.50 14.00
C HIS A 272 -1.85 9.08 13.36
N PRO A 273 -2.99 9.50 13.93
CA PRO A 273 -4.30 9.19 13.37
C PRO A 273 -4.49 9.89 12.02
N LEU A 274 -4.73 9.12 10.96
CA LEU A 274 -5.00 9.64 9.62
C LEU A 274 -6.50 9.57 9.33
N ASP A 275 -7.10 10.70 8.95
CA ASP A 275 -8.47 10.82 8.46
C ASP A 275 -8.48 11.58 7.13
N GLY A 276 -9.62 11.55 6.43
CA GLY A 276 -9.82 12.27 5.18
C GLY A 276 -9.69 13.79 5.34
N GLU A 277 -10.03 14.34 6.51
CA GLU A 277 -9.90 15.76 6.78
C GLU A 277 -8.44 16.24 6.74
N ARG A 278 -7.50 15.50 7.34
CA ARG A 278 -6.05 15.78 7.24
C ARG A 278 -5.59 15.84 5.78
N ILE A 279 -6.01 14.87 4.96
CA ILE A 279 -5.63 14.81 3.54
C ILE A 279 -6.27 15.96 2.74
N GLN A 280 -7.51 16.34 3.05
CA GLN A 280 -8.16 17.52 2.46
C GLN A 280 -7.46 18.82 2.86
N ASN A 281 -6.98 18.94 4.10
CA ASN A 281 -6.21 20.11 4.54
C ASN A 281 -4.92 20.24 3.72
N ALA A 282 -4.21 19.14 3.47
CA ALA A 282 -3.05 19.14 2.57
C ALA A 282 -3.40 19.57 1.14
N ALA A 283 -4.51 19.06 0.59
CA ALA A 283 -5.01 19.47 -0.74
C ALA A 283 -5.33 20.97 -0.82
N ARG A 284 -6.01 21.50 0.21
CA ARG A 284 -6.35 22.92 0.32
C ARG A 284 -5.10 23.80 0.43
N PHE A 285 -4.10 23.37 1.20
CA PHE A 285 -2.81 24.06 1.30
C PHE A 285 -2.09 24.12 -0.06
N LEU A 286 -2.02 22.99 -0.77
CA LEU A 286 -1.43 22.92 -2.12
C LEU A 286 -2.17 23.85 -3.10
N ALA A 287 -3.50 23.88 -3.06
CA ALA A 287 -4.30 24.76 -3.89
C ALA A 287 -4.06 26.25 -3.58
N ALA A 288 -3.98 26.62 -2.31
CA ALA A 288 -3.75 28.01 -1.87
C ALA A 288 -2.33 28.51 -2.22
N HIS A 289 -1.36 27.60 -2.33
CA HIS A 289 0.05 27.92 -2.60
C HIS A 289 0.55 27.35 -3.94
N ARG A 290 -0.36 27.16 -4.89
CA ARG A 290 -0.10 26.51 -6.17
C ARG A 290 1.12 27.07 -6.90
N ASP A 291 1.20 28.38 -7.07
CA ASP A 291 2.26 29.06 -7.83
C ASP A 291 3.66 28.79 -7.25
N ASP A 292 3.77 28.64 -5.92
CA ASP A 292 5.04 28.34 -5.27
C ASP A 292 5.53 26.92 -5.59
N PHE A 293 4.62 25.96 -5.72
CA PHE A 293 4.95 24.58 -6.06
C PHE A 293 5.22 24.41 -7.57
N GLU A 294 4.53 25.18 -8.42
CA GLU A 294 4.78 25.17 -9.86
C GLU A 294 6.20 25.63 -10.21
N GLN A 295 6.72 26.63 -9.50
CA GLN A 295 8.10 27.11 -9.65
C GLN A 295 9.16 26.02 -9.38
N GLY A 296 8.80 25.00 -8.58
CA GLY A 296 9.67 23.86 -8.26
C GLY A 296 9.78 22.81 -9.36
N LEU A 297 8.90 22.85 -10.37
CA LEU A 297 8.87 21.85 -11.42
C LEU A 297 9.81 22.22 -12.57
N ARG A 298 10.54 21.22 -13.09
CA ARG A 298 11.52 21.40 -14.16
C ARG A 298 10.93 21.95 -15.48
N ASN A 299 9.68 21.63 -15.76
CA ASN A 299 9.00 22.05 -17.00
C ASN A 299 7.82 22.97 -16.66
N PRO A 300 8.00 24.30 -16.77
CA PRO A 300 6.96 25.28 -16.46
C PRO A 300 5.68 25.10 -17.28
N ALA A 301 5.78 24.63 -18.54
CA ALA A 301 4.61 24.46 -19.40
C ALA A 301 3.65 23.37 -18.90
N THR A 302 4.18 22.35 -18.22
CA THR A 302 3.38 21.25 -17.64
C THR A 302 3.13 21.40 -16.14
N ALA A 303 3.79 22.38 -15.50
CA ALA A 303 3.75 22.56 -14.06
C ALA A 303 2.32 22.76 -13.52
N PRO A 304 1.47 23.60 -14.13
CA PRO A 304 0.11 23.78 -13.64
C PRO A 304 -0.72 22.51 -13.67
N ALA A 305 -0.66 21.75 -14.77
CA ALA A 305 -1.41 20.49 -14.89
C ALA A 305 -0.96 19.47 -13.84
N HIS A 306 0.35 19.36 -13.59
CA HIS A 306 0.88 18.46 -12.57
C HIS A 306 0.39 18.81 -11.16
N ILE A 307 0.40 20.10 -10.76
CA ILE A 307 -0.10 20.49 -9.43
C ILE A 307 -1.61 20.31 -9.32
N THR A 308 -2.38 20.59 -10.37
CA THR A 308 -3.83 20.28 -10.39
C THR A 308 -4.10 18.80 -10.21
N ASN A 309 -3.38 17.93 -10.92
CA ASN A 309 -3.54 16.48 -10.79
C ASN A 309 -3.16 16.01 -9.38
N LEU A 310 -2.07 16.54 -8.80
CA LEU A 310 -1.68 16.24 -7.43
C LEU A 310 -2.79 16.58 -6.43
N ILE A 311 -3.37 17.78 -6.53
CA ILE A 311 -4.50 18.19 -5.67
C ILE A 311 -5.70 17.24 -5.84
N ALA A 312 -6.03 16.84 -7.08
CA ALA A 312 -7.11 15.90 -7.34
C ALA A 312 -6.84 14.49 -6.78
N GLU A 313 -5.60 14.02 -6.82
CA GLU A 313 -5.19 12.76 -6.20
C GLU A 313 -5.37 12.79 -4.67
N PHE A 314 -4.97 13.89 -4.02
CA PHE A 314 -5.22 14.09 -2.59
C PHE A 314 -6.71 14.09 -2.26
N MET A 315 -7.54 14.80 -3.03
CA MET A 315 -8.99 14.84 -2.80
C MET A 315 -9.65 13.48 -3.02
N THR A 316 -9.22 12.73 -4.03
CA THR A 316 -9.69 11.37 -4.29
C THR A 316 -9.29 10.42 -3.18
N LEU A 317 -8.05 10.51 -2.69
CA LEU A 317 -7.62 9.71 -1.55
C LEU A 317 -8.44 10.05 -0.31
N ALA A 318 -8.61 11.33 0.00
CA ALA A 318 -9.35 11.78 1.17
C ALA A 318 -10.79 11.26 1.21
N SER A 319 -11.48 11.21 0.07
CA SER A 319 -12.86 10.68 0.01
C SER A 319 -12.94 9.17 0.24
N THR A 320 -11.83 8.44 0.10
CA THR A 320 -11.79 6.98 0.27
C THR A 320 -11.30 6.52 1.64
N VAL A 321 -10.51 7.34 2.35
CA VAL A 321 -9.91 6.97 3.65
C VAL A 321 -10.96 6.83 4.74
N ASP A 322 -11.97 7.70 4.74
CA ASP A 322 -13.02 7.71 5.76
C ASP A 322 -14.25 6.88 5.36
N ASP A 323 -14.23 6.21 4.20
CA ASP A 323 -15.35 5.36 3.76
C ASP A 323 -15.28 3.98 4.45
N PRO A 324 -16.17 3.68 5.40
CA PRO A 324 -16.13 2.42 6.14
C PRO A 324 -16.40 1.22 5.24
N SER A 325 -17.21 1.40 4.20
CA SER A 325 -17.57 0.33 3.27
C SER A 325 -16.36 -0.08 2.41
N LEU A 326 -15.55 0.90 2.00
CA LEU A 326 -14.30 0.64 1.30
C LEU A 326 -13.29 -0.03 2.22
N ALA A 327 -13.15 0.42 3.46
CA ALA A 327 -12.21 -0.20 4.40
C ALA A 327 -12.55 -1.67 4.71
N VAL A 328 -13.84 -1.98 4.94
CA VAL A 328 -14.31 -3.37 5.11
C VAL A 328 -14.05 -4.18 3.84
N THR A 329 -14.42 -3.64 2.66
CA THR A 329 -14.20 -4.32 1.38
C THR A 329 -12.72 -4.60 1.13
N GLN A 330 -11.84 -3.64 1.37
CA GLN A 330 -10.40 -3.78 1.19
C GLN A 330 -9.85 -4.90 2.06
N ALA A 331 -10.25 -4.95 3.32
CA ALA A 331 -9.76 -5.99 4.21
C ALA A 331 -10.30 -7.37 3.86
N ASP A 332 -11.59 -7.49 3.52
CA ASP A 332 -12.13 -8.76 3.03
C ASP A 332 -11.40 -9.20 1.75
N CYS A 333 -11.07 -8.28 0.84
CA CYS A 333 -10.24 -8.56 -0.32
C CYS A 333 -8.85 -9.08 0.07
N THR A 334 -8.19 -8.47 1.06
CA THR A 334 -6.84 -8.91 1.50
C THR A 334 -6.82 -10.32 2.06
N LEU A 335 -7.93 -10.79 2.66
CA LEU A 335 -8.06 -12.16 3.14
C LEU A 335 -8.13 -13.18 1.99
N THR A 336 -8.41 -12.72 0.77
CA THR A 336 -8.47 -13.56 -0.44
C THR A 336 -7.17 -13.62 -1.22
N TYR A 337 -6.27 -12.65 -1.01
CA TYR A 337 -5.06 -12.50 -1.82
C TYR A 337 -4.07 -13.65 -1.61
N GLN A 338 -3.49 -14.09 -2.72
CA GLN A 338 -2.36 -15.01 -2.80
C GLN A 338 -1.09 -14.24 -3.19
N PRO A 339 0.12 -14.81 -2.98
CA PRO A 339 1.36 -14.15 -3.38
C PRO A 339 1.38 -13.71 -4.85
N GLU A 340 0.82 -14.50 -5.77
CA GLU A 340 0.77 -14.16 -7.19
C GLU A 340 -0.12 -12.94 -7.52
N ASP A 341 -1.04 -12.57 -6.64
CA ASP A 341 -1.96 -11.45 -6.85
C ASP A 341 -1.25 -10.08 -6.74
N LEU A 342 -0.09 -10.05 -6.07
CA LEU A 342 0.75 -8.86 -5.95
C LEU A 342 1.77 -8.67 -7.09
N LEU A 343 1.84 -9.62 -8.02
CA LEU A 343 2.76 -9.49 -9.14
C LEU A 343 2.42 -8.27 -10.01
N PRO A 344 3.41 -7.73 -10.75
CA PRO A 344 3.22 -6.54 -11.56
C PRO A 344 2.04 -6.68 -12.53
N ARG A 345 1.13 -5.70 -12.51
CA ARG A 345 -0.09 -5.69 -13.34
C ARG A 345 -0.40 -4.28 -13.81
N LYS A 346 -0.98 -4.13 -15.02
CA LYS A 346 -1.26 -2.81 -15.62
C LYS A 346 -2.50 -2.13 -15.03
N GLY A 347 -3.46 -2.88 -14.50
CA GLY A 347 -4.71 -2.37 -13.95
C GLY A 347 -4.76 -2.45 -12.41
N ALA A 348 -5.68 -1.68 -11.83
CA ALA A 348 -5.96 -1.75 -10.40
C ALA A 348 -6.63 -3.09 -10.00
N VAL A 349 -7.42 -3.64 -10.91
CA VAL A 349 -8.19 -4.86 -10.71
C VAL A 349 -7.27 -6.09 -10.79
N LEU A 350 -7.47 -7.04 -9.88
CA LEU A 350 -6.81 -8.34 -9.94
C LEU A 350 -7.18 -9.05 -11.23
N ASN A 351 -6.25 -9.81 -11.80
CA ASN A 351 -6.53 -10.68 -12.93
C ASN A 351 -6.25 -12.12 -12.52
N VAL A 352 -7.32 -12.89 -12.33
CA VAL A 352 -7.17 -14.34 -12.19
C VAL A 352 -6.85 -14.90 -13.58
N LEU A 353 -5.61 -15.39 -13.72
CA LEU A 353 -5.07 -15.94 -14.95
C LEU A 353 -4.91 -17.47 -14.86
N PRO A 354 -5.05 -18.20 -15.97
CA PRO A 354 -4.68 -19.61 -16.02
C PRO A 354 -3.23 -19.82 -15.64
N ARG A 355 -2.91 -20.99 -15.10
CA ARG A 355 -1.52 -21.35 -14.84
C ARG A 355 -0.77 -21.46 -16.18
N PRO A 356 0.53 -21.14 -16.23
CA PRO A 356 1.33 -21.38 -17.43
C PRO A 356 1.20 -22.83 -17.91
N GLY A 357 0.88 -23.01 -19.20
CA GLY A 357 0.69 -24.33 -19.81
C GLY A 357 -0.62 -25.06 -19.44
N GLU A 358 -1.51 -24.41 -18.68
CA GLU A 358 -2.80 -24.99 -18.32
C GLU A 358 -3.65 -25.27 -19.57
N ARG A 359 -4.15 -26.50 -19.66
CA ARG A 359 -5.04 -26.93 -20.74
C ARG A 359 -6.45 -27.13 -20.20
N PHE A 360 -7.42 -26.62 -20.94
CA PHE A 360 -8.83 -26.79 -20.62
C PHE A 360 -9.39 -27.96 -21.43
N ALA A 361 -10.16 -28.84 -20.77
CA ALA A 361 -10.93 -29.88 -21.45
C ALA A 361 -11.89 -29.26 -22.48
N ALA A 362 -12.12 -29.97 -23.59
CA ALA A 362 -13.16 -29.63 -24.54
C ALA A 362 -14.55 -29.82 -23.91
N GLY A 363 -15.52 -28.97 -24.30
CA GLY A 363 -16.89 -29.02 -23.77
C GLY A 363 -17.16 -28.04 -22.61
N PRO A 364 -18.38 -28.05 -22.04
CA PRO A 364 -18.83 -27.06 -21.06
C PRO A 364 -18.08 -27.12 -19.73
N TRP A 365 -18.17 -26.03 -18.96
CA TRP A 365 -17.57 -25.90 -17.62
C TRP A 365 -16.04 -25.97 -17.55
N SER A 366 -15.38 -25.75 -18.67
CA SER A 366 -13.93 -25.81 -18.77
C SER A 366 -13.42 -24.68 -19.65
N GLY A 367 -12.66 -23.76 -19.07
CA GLY A 367 -12.15 -22.58 -19.78
C GLY A 367 -12.10 -21.33 -18.92
N VAL A 368 -11.71 -20.23 -19.56
CA VAL A 368 -11.77 -18.89 -18.98
C VAL A 368 -13.03 -18.19 -19.46
N TYR A 369 -13.72 -17.56 -18.53
CA TYR A 369 -14.98 -16.89 -18.75
C TYR A 369 -14.90 -15.44 -18.28
N GLU A 370 -15.46 -14.54 -19.07
CA GLU A 370 -15.69 -13.14 -18.70
C GLU A 370 -17.18 -12.87 -18.75
N GLY A 371 -17.69 -12.15 -17.75
CA GLY A 371 -19.09 -11.76 -17.76
C GLY A 371 -19.41 -10.80 -16.63
N THR A 372 -20.64 -10.87 -16.14
CA THR A 372 -21.13 -9.93 -15.14
C THR A 372 -21.78 -10.64 -13.96
N ILE A 373 -21.64 -10.05 -12.78
CA ILE A 373 -22.43 -10.35 -11.59
C ILE A 373 -23.37 -9.20 -11.31
N SER A 374 -24.62 -9.52 -10.97
CA SER A 374 -25.64 -8.56 -10.59
C SER A 374 -26.40 -9.07 -9.36
N GLY A 375 -27.05 -8.15 -8.65
CA GLY A 375 -27.89 -8.45 -7.49
C GLY A 375 -28.47 -7.18 -6.90
N ALA A 376 -29.59 -7.29 -6.17
CA ALA A 376 -30.29 -6.13 -5.63
C ALA A 376 -29.41 -5.23 -4.75
N ARG A 377 -28.45 -5.83 -4.02
CA ARG A 377 -27.50 -5.11 -3.16
C ARG A 377 -26.32 -4.48 -3.90
N LEU A 378 -26.04 -4.91 -5.13
CA LEU A 378 -24.91 -4.38 -5.91
C LEU A 378 -25.27 -3.05 -6.59
N GLY A 379 -26.56 -2.77 -6.79
CA GLY A 379 -27.06 -1.57 -7.47
C GLY A 379 -26.74 -1.49 -8.96
N GLN A 380 -25.64 -2.10 -9.41
CA GLN A 380 -25.17 -2.18 -10.78
C GLN A 380 -24.53 -3.55 -11.08
N SER A 381 -24.55 -3.95 -12.34
CA SER A 381 -23.80 -5.12 -12.80
C SER A 381 -22.31 -4.81 -12.80
N THR A 382 -21.49 -5.74 -12.34
CA THR A 382 -20.03 -5.59 -12.28
C THR A 382 -19.35 -6.72 -13.04
N ALA A 383 -18.20 -6.44 -13.64
CA ALA A 383 -17.40 -7.46 -14.30
C ALA A 383 -16.94 -8.57 -13.35
N ILE A 384 -16.98 -9.81 -13.83
CA ILE A 384 -16.43 -10.98 -13.16
C ILE A 384 -15.66 -11.81 -14.19
N ARG A 385 -14.50 -12.32 -13.78
CA ARG A 385 -13.72 -13.30 -14.53
C ARG A 385 -13.73 -14.63 -13.79
N LEU A 386 -13.89 -15.74 -14.49
CA LEU A 386 -13.84 -17.08 -13.92
C LEU A 386 -12.87 -17.96 -14.71
N ILE A 387 -12.20 -18.86 -14.01
CA ILE A 387 -11.47 -19.97 -14.58
C ILE A 387 -12.12 -21.23 -14.04
N LEU A 388 -12.75 -21.99 -14.92
CA LEU A 388 -13.46 -23.22 -14.59
C LEU A 388 -12.68 -24.41 -15.11
N ARG A 389 -12.57 -25.44 -14.28
CA ARG A 389 -11.82 -26.68 -14.51
C ARG A 389 -12.73 -27.85 -14.24
N ARG A 390 -13.06 -28.59 -15.30
CA ARG A 390 -13.87 -29.80 -15.20
C ARG A 390 -12.98 -31.03 -15.15
N ASP A 391 -13.25 -31.90 -14.17
CA ASP A 391 -12.66 -33.24 -14.08
C ASP A 391 -13.79 -34.25 -13.79
N GLY A 392 -14.23 -34.95 -14.83
CA GLY A 392 -15.43 -35.78 -14.78
C GLY A 392 -16.67 -34.96 -14.41
N GLU A 393 -17.28 -35.31 -13.27
CA GLU A 393 -18.42 -34.60 -12.67
C GLU A 393 -18.00 -33.48 -11.73
N ARG A 394 -16.72 -33.38 -11.37
CA ARG A 394 -16.23 -32.33 -10.48
C ARG A 394 -15.97 -31.04 -11.25
N LEU A 395 -16.41 -29.92 -10.68
CA LEU A 395 -16.11 -28.58 -11.16
C LEU A 395 -15.32 -27.82 -10.11
N THR A 396 -14.10 -27.44 -10.45
CA THR A 396 -13.26 -26.55 -9.63
C THR A 396 -12.96 -25.27 -10.38
N GLY A 397 -12.48 -24.25 -9.69
CA GLY A 397 -12.13 -23.02 -10.37
C GLY A 397 -11.62 -21.92 -9.47
N ALA A 398 -11.33 -20.80 -10.12
CA ALA A 398 -11.04 -19.53 -9.47
C ALA A 398 -11.91 -18.44 -10.09
N SER A 399 -12.23 -17.42 -9.33
CA SER A 399 -12.95 -16.25 -9.83
C SER A 399 -12.26 -14.98 -9.40
N GLN A 400 -12.52 -13.90 -10.13
CA GLN A 400 -12.17 -12.55 -9.75
C GLN A 400 -13.37 -11.64 -9.97
N TYR A 401 -13.73 -10.92 -8.91
CA TYR A 401 -14.83 -9.96 -8.89
C TYR A 401 -14.40 -8.77 -8.03
N LEU A 402 -14.38 -7.55 -8.58
CA LEU A 402 -13.74 -6.40 -7.93
C LEU A 402 -12.30 -6.74 -7.52
N CYS A 403 -11.94 -6.54 -6.25
CA CYS A 403 -10.70 -7.01 -5.65
C CYS A 403 -10.81 -8.41 -5.03
N PHE A 404 -11.96 -9.09 -5.05
CA PHE A 404 -12.05 -10.43 -4.47
C PHE A 404 -11.49 -11.49 -5.39
N ARG A 405 -10.62 -12.34 -4.84
CA ARG A 405 -10.32 -13.65 -5.40
C ARG A 405 -11.24 -14.70 -4.79
N GLY A 406 -11.83 -15.53 -5.63
CA GLY A 406 -12.71 -16.60 -5.19
C GLY A 406 -12.23 -17.98 -5.61
N ALA A 407 -12.63 -18.98 -4.85
CA ALA A 407 -12.47 -20.40 -5.17
C ALA A 407 -13.83 -21.02 -5.48
N ILE A 408 -13.86 -21.91 -6.46
CA ILE A 408 -15.05 -22.65 -6.90
C ILE A 408 -14.78 -24.14 -6.70
N ASP A 409 -15.73 -24.85 -6.09
CA ASP A 409 -15.70 -26.30 -5.94
C ASP A 409 -17.13 -26.86 -5.89
N GLY A 410 -17.42 -27.89 -6.66
CA GLY A 410 -18.74 -28.53 -6.67
C GLY A 410 -18.89 -29.59 -7.74
N LEU A 411 -20.14 -29.87 -8.10
CA LEU A 411 -20.51 -30.99 -8.95
C LEU A 411 -21.36 -30.54 -10.15
N ILE A 412 -21.19 -31.28 -11.25
CA ILE A 412 -21.93 -31.16 -12.49
C ILE A 412 -22.90 -32.32 -12.56
N THR A 413 -24.17 -32.02 -12.85
CA THR A 413 -25.21 -33.00 -13.16
C THR A 413 -25.90 -32.53 -14.42
N ASP A 414 -25.75 -33.30 -15.50
CA ASP A 414 -26.23 -32.96 -16.85
C ASP A 414 -25.68 -31.60 -17.35
N ASP A 415 -26.56 -30.65 -17.64
CA ASP A 415 -26.26 -29.30 -18.13
C ASP A 415 -26.06 -28.28 -16.99
N THR A 416 -26.20 -28.74 -15.74
CA THR A 416 -26.26 -27.90 -14.55
C THR A 416 -25.05 -28.17 -13.65
N ALA A 417 -24.50 -27.12 -13.05
CA ALA A 417 -23.51 -27.24 -11.99
C ALA A 417 -24.01 -26.58 -10.71
N VAL A 418 -23.82 -27.24 -9.58
CA VAL A 418 -24.05 -26.66 -8.25
C VAL A 418 -22.71 -26.58 -7.56
N VAL A 419 -22.23 -25.35 -7.35
CA VAL A 419 -20.88 -25.11 -6.82
C VAL A 419 -20.91 -24.21 -5.61
N ARG A 420 -20.03 -24.54 -4.67
CA ARG A 420 -19.64 -23.66 -3.57
C ARG A 420 -18.67 -22.62 -4.11
N TRP A 421 -19.00 -21.36 -3.90
CA TRP A 421 -18.20 -20.20 -4.28
C TRP A 421 -17.74 -19.47 -3.03
N THR A 422 -16.43 -19.53 -2.76
CA THR A 422 -15.82 -18.97 -1.55
C THR A 422 -15.03 -17.72 -1.90
N LEU A 423 -15.36 -16.58 -1.30
CA LEU A 423 -14.72 -15.28 -1.43
C LEU A 423 -14.22 -14.85 -0.05
N GLY A 424 -13.01 -15.28 0.32
CA GLY A 424 -12.49 -15.06 1.68
C GLY A 424 -13.30 -15.83 2.73
N ASN A 425 -13.92 -15.11 3.67
CA ASN A 425 -14.83 -15.66 4.68
C ASN A 425 -16.28 -15.79 4.17
N ILE A 426 -16.59 -15.25 3.00
CA ILE A 426 -17.94 -15.30 2.42
C ILE A 426 -18.07 -16.60 1.61
N VAL A 427 -19.10 -17.38 1.92
CA VAL A 427 -19.47 -18.56 1.15
C VAL A 427 -20.83 -18.33 0.50
N ARG A 428 -20.92 -18.72 -0.77
CA ARG A 428 -22.12 -18.65 -1.61
C ARG A 428 -22.32 -19.99 -2.32
N THR A 429 -23.56 -20.28 -2.67
CA THR A 429 -23.88 -21.36 -3.62
C THR A 429 -24.23 -20.76 -4.96
N LEU A 430 -23.57 -21.22 -6.03
CA LEU A 430 -23.90 -20.90 -7.42
C LEU A 430 -24.63 -22.10 -8.04
N LYS A 431 -25.81 -21.87 -8.58
CA LYS A 431 -26.50 -22.82 -9.46
C LYS A 431 -26.35 -22.33 -10.90
N MET A 432 -25.54 -23.03 -11.67
CA MET A 432 -25.10 -22.63 -13.01
C MET A 432 -25.73 -23.53 -14.07
N ARG A 433 -26.11 -22.98 -15.22
CA ARG A 433 -26.51 -23.71 -16.43
C ARG A 433 -25.67 -23.24 -17.61
N SER A 434 -25.10 -24.18 -18.35
CA SER A 434 -24.28 -23.85 -19.53
C SER A 434 -25.12 -23.86 -20.79
N ALA A 435 -24.76 -23.02 -21.78
CA ALA A 435 -25.22 -23.23 -23.15
C ALA A 435 -24.67 -24.55 -23.69
N THR A 436 -25.37 -25.17 -24.63
CA THR A 436 -25.06 -26.51 -25.18
C THR A 436 -23.61 -26.67 -25.64
N THR A 437 -22.99 -25.59 -26.14
CA THR A 437 -21.61 -25.60 -26.65
C THR A 437 -20.54 -25.33 -25.58
N GLY A 438 -20.91 -24.98 -24.35
CA GLY A 438 -19.99 -24.52 -23.32
C GLY A 438 -19.46 -23.10 -23.53
N ALA A 439 -19.89 -22.41 -24.59
CA ALA A 439 -19.45 -21.07 -24.94
C ALA A 439 -19.92 -20.02 -23.93
N SER A 440 -20.98 -20.30 -23.17
CA SER A 440 -21.48 -19.41 -22.14
C SER A 440 -22.16 -20.15 -20.99
N PHE A 441 -22.42 -19.44 -19.91
CA PHE A 441 -23.27 -19.89 -18.83
C PHE A 441 -24.10 -18.74 -18.24
N SER A 442 -25.20 -19.11 -17.60
CA SER A 442 -25.94 -18.28 -16.67
C SER A 442 -26.01 -18.99 -15.32
N ALA A 443 -26.01 -18.23 -14.23
CA ALA A 443 -26.08 -18.76 -12.89
C ALA A 443 -26.88 -17.85 -11.97
N THR A 444 -27.48 -18.43 -10.94
CA THR A 444 -27.99 -17.70 -9.78
C THR A 444 -27.07 -17.95 -8.60
N TRP A 445 -26.89 -16.94 -7.75
CA TRP A 445 -26.11 -17.07 -6.53
C TRP A 445 -26.99 -16.87 -5.29
N GLN A 446 -26.70 -17.64 -4.24
CA GLN A 446 -27.41 -17.61 -2.97
C GLN A 446 -26.40 -17.50 -1.82
N SER A 447 -26.77 -16.73 -0.79
CA SER A 447 -26.05 -16.70 0.47
C SER A 447 -26.44 -17.93 1.29
N ASP A 448 -25.44 -18.57 1.90
CA ASP A 448 -25.70 -19.67 2.83
C ASP A 448 -26.70 -19.19 3.92
N GLY A 449 -27.84 -19.89 4.05
CA GLY A 449 -28.90 -19.60 5.02
C GLY A 449 -30.12 -18.82 4.53
N GLY A 450 -30.18 -18.36 3.27
CA GLY A 450 -31.34 -17.68 2.69
C GLY A 450 -31.97 -18.44 1.52
N GLY A 451 -33.26 -18.80 1.61
CA GLY A 451 -33.96 -19.62 0.61
C GLY A 451 -34.30 -18.96 -0.74
N GLY A 452 -33.72 -17.80 -1.07
CA GLY A 452 -34.00 -17.04 -2.31
C GLY A 452 -32.74 -16.68 -3.09
N GLY A 453 -32.84 -16.66 -4.43
CA GLY A 453 -31.77 -16.18 -5.32
C GLY A 453 -31.44 -14.71 -5.06
N ASN A 454 -30.19 -14.39 -4.71
CA ASN A 454 -29.76 -13.03 -4.38
C ASN A 454 -29.28 -12.22 -5.59
N GLY A 455 -29.15 -12.87 -6.74
CA GLY A 455 -28.73 -12.24 -7.99
C GLY A 455 -28.29 -13.25 -9.05
N THR A 456 -27.70 -12.74 -10.13
CA THR A 456 -27.27 -13.54 -11.28
C THR A 456 -25.78 -13.36 -11.57
N VAL A 457 -25.18 -14.40 -12.13
CA VAL A 457 -23.84 -14.37 -12.73
C VAL A 457 -23.96 -14.87 -14.16
N THR A 458 -23.34 -14.18 -15.10
CA THR A 458 -23.21 -14.64 -16.49
C THR A 458 -21.75 -14.74 -16.86
N GLY A 459 -21.43 -15.59 -17.84
CA GLY A 459 -20.07 -15.68 -18.37
C GLY A 459 -20.06 -16.16 -19.81
N GLN A 460 -19.20 -15.54 -20.61
CA GLN A 460 -18.86 -15.92 -21.98
C GLN A 460 -17.44 -16.45 -21.97
N ARG A 461 -17.22 -17.60 -22.61
CA ARG A 461 -15.89 -18.19 -22.74
C ARG A 461 -15.05 -17.28 -23.62
N VAL A 462 -13.86 -16.93 -23.15
CA VAL A 462 -12.90 -16.14 -23.90
C VAL A 462 -11.70 -16.99 -24.29
N SER A 463 -11.13 -16.70 -25.45
CA SER A 463 -9.85 -17.26 -25.84
C SER A 463 -8.79 -16.72 -24.88
N VAL A 464 -8.04 -17.63 -24.26
CA VAL A 464 -6.86 -17.25 -23.50
C VAL A 464 -5.74 -17.04 -24.51
N PRO A 465 -5.13 -15.84 -24.59
CA PRO A 465 -3.94 -15.68 -25.39
C PRO A 465 -2.89 -16.67 -24.86
N THR A 466 -2.39 -17.54 -25.74
CA THR A 466 -1.24 -18.39 -25.41
C THR A 466 -0.09 -17.45 -25.04
N PRO A 467 0.46 -17.53 -23.82
CA PRO A 467 1.51 -16.62 -23.37
C PRO A 467 2.78 -16.72 -24.21
#